data_AF-A0A931R6J4-F1
#
_entry.id   AF-A0A931R6J4-F1
#
_cell.length_a   1.000
_cell.length_b   1.000
_cell.length_c   1.000
_cell.angle_alpha   90.00
_cell.angle_beta   90.00
_cell.angle_gamma   90.00
#
_symmetry.space_group_name_H-M   'P 1'
#
loop_
_entity.id
_entity.type
_entity.pdbx_description
1 polymer ?
#
loop_
_entity_poly.entity_id
_entity_poly.type
_entity_poly.pdbx_seq_one_letter_code
_entity_poly.pdbx_strand_id
1 'polypeptide(L)'
;MIVAKHLNLDPNKDMTLVPGGPDAERIAALSSGKIDASVFNSSTVPIAKRMGFTELVYLPDLGVEVQGNGMATTRGYIKSSRDIVKAALKGYVEGINYIFQNKPATQKVFARYMRTNDAEVLEQSYQVYLKTTARKPYPTLKGLQFLLDALAPTMPQAKTAKPEQFVDLSFLQELEKEGFFNEMAKRYPSK
;
A
#
# COMPACT_ATOMS: atom_id res chain seq x y z
N MET A 1 -16.38 2.02 5.04
CA MET A 1 -16.94 3.38 4.79
C MET A 1 -16.81 3.83 3.33
N ILE A 2 -15.61 3.93 2.76
CA ILE A 2 -15.40 4.43 1.38
C ILE A 2 -16.16 3.59 0.34
N VAL A 3 -15.91 2.27 0.32
CA VAL A 3 -16.53 1.34 -0.63
C VAL A 3 -18.05 1.35 -0.50
N ALA A 4 -18.57 1.32 0.73
CA ALA A 4 -20.00 1.39 1.01
C ALA A 4 -20.65 2.65 0.42
N LYS A 5 -20.06 3.84 0.65
CA LYS A 5 -20.55 5.09 0.06
C LYS A 5 -20.50 5.08 -1.47
N HIS A 6 -19.44 4.52 -2.05
CA HIS A 6 -19.32 4.39 -3.52
C HIS A 6 -20.44 3.49 -4.09
N LEU A 7 -20.84 2.46 -3.35
CA LEU A 7 -21.97 1.60 -3.69
C LEU A 7 -23.33 2.18 -3.28
N ASN A 8 -23.39 3.46 -2.89
CA ASN A 8 -24.60 4.13 -2.40
C ASN A 8 -25.24 3.47 -1.16
N LEU A 9 -24.44 2.86 -0.29
CA LEU A 9 -24.86 2.27 0.98
C LEU A 9 -24.52 3.20 2.15
N ASP A 10 -25.47 3.39 3.07
CA ASP A 10 -25.26 4.00 4.38
C ASP A 10 -24.64 2.96 5.33
N PRO A 11 -23.39 3.13 5.76
CA PRO A 11 -22.71 2.13 6.58
C PRO A 11 -23.32 1.90 7.96
N ASN A 12 -24.17 2.81 8.43
CA ASN A 12 -24.84 2.71 9.73
C ASN A 12 -26.26 2.14 9.62
N LYS A 13 -26.77 1.92 8.41
CA LYS A 13 -28.15 1.45 8.18
C LYS A 13 -28.20 0.21 7.29
N ASP A 14 -27.41 0.20 6.22
CA ASP A 14 -27.51 -0.80 5.15
C ASP A 14 -26.52 -1.95 5.31
N MET A 15 -25.66 -1.91 6.34
CA MET A 15 -24.68 -2.96 6.60
C MET A 15 -24.37 -3.11 8.09
N THR A 16 -23.95 -4.32 8.45
CA THR A 16 -23.36 -4.62 9.76
C THR A 16 -21.87 -4.91 9.57
N LEU A 17 -21.01 -4.18 10.28
CA LEU A 17 -19.57 -4.42 10.24
C LEU A 17 -19.21 -5.56 11.18
N VAL A 18 -18.61 -6.61 10.62
CA VAL A 18 -18.13 -7.78 11.38
C VAL A 18 -16.60 -7.76 11.42
N PRO A 19 -15.95 -7.90 12.61
CA PRO A 19 -14.51 -8.10 12.70
C PRO A 19 -14.10 -9.36 11.91
N GLY A 20 -13.37 -9.18 10.81
CA GLY A 20 -13.12 -10.26 9.84
C GLY A 20 -11.81 -11.02 10.03
N GLY A 21 -10.82 -10.47 10.74
CA GLY A 21 -9.50 -11.09 10.87
C GLY A 21 -8.67 -11.09 9.57
N PRO A 22 -7.62 -11.92 9.47
CA PRO A 22 -6.79 -12.07 8.26
C PRO A 22 -7.58 -12.52 7.02
N ASP A 23 -6.99 -12.36 5.84
CA ASP A 23 -7.63 -12.69 4.55
C ASP A 23 -8.13 -14.16 4.49
N ALA A 24 -7.40 -15.11 5.06
CA ALA A 24 -7.82 -16.52 5.06
C ALA A 24 -9.12 -16.76 5.86
N GLU A 25 -9.26 -16.10 7.02
CA GLU A 25 -10.47 -16.18 7.84
C GLU A 25 -11.67 -15.52 7.14
N ARG A 26 -11.42 -14.38 6.47
CA ARG A 26 -12.46 -13.67 5.69
C ARG A 26 -12.93 -14.47 4.48
N ILE A 27 -12.04 -15.20 3.79
CA ILE A 27 -12.45 -16.15 2.73
C ILE A 27 -13.35 -17.24 3.30
N ALA A 28 -12.96 -17.88 4.41
CA ALA A 28 -13.76 -18.94 5.01
C ALA A 28 -15.14 -18.46 5.49
N ALA A 29 -15.20 -17.24 6.04
CA ALA A 29 -16.45 -16.61 6.44
C ALA A 29 -17.38 -16.32 5.24
N LEU A 30 -16.82 -15.84 4.12
CA LEU A 30 -17.56 -15.67 2.86
C LEU A 30 -18.07 -17.00 2.32
N SER A 31 -17.22 -18.03 2.24
CA SER A 31 -17.60 -19.34 1.71
C SER A 31 -18.65 -20.07 2.54
N SER A 32 -18.72 -19.80 3.85
CA SER A 32 -19.74 -20.35 4.74
C SER A 32 -21.00 -19.50 4.83
N GLY A 33 -21.09 -18.38 4.09
CA GLY A 33 -22.24 -17.47 4.13
C GLY A 33 -22.39 -16.70 5.45
N LYS A 34 -21.33 -16.62 6.27
CA LYS A 34 -21.35 -15.85 7.54
C LYS A 34 -21.25 -14.35 7.31
N ILE A 35 -20.68 -13.93 6.18
CA ILE A 35 -20.60 -12.53 5.74
C ILE A 35 -20.91 -12.48 4.24
N ASP A 36 -21.49 -11.36 3.79
CA ASP A 36 -21.90 -11.18 2.38
C ASP A 36 -20.78 -10.60 1.51
N ALA A 37 -19.89 -9.79 2.11
CA ALA A 37 -18.80 -9.13 1.42
C ALA A 37 -17.59 -8.91 2.33
N SER A 38 -16.41 -8.83 1.74
CA SER A 38 -15.16 -8.50 2.43
C SER A 38 -14.21 -7.75 1.51
N VAL A 39 -13.31 -6.96 2.11
CA VAL A 39 -12.13 -6.41 1.42
C VAL A 39 -11.03 -7.47 1.43
N PHE A 40 -10.26 -7.59 0.35
CA PHE A 40 -9.14 -8.53 0.25
C PHE A 40 -7.90 -7.85 -0.32
N ASN A 41 -6.73 -8.33 0.07
CA ASN A 41 -5.50 -7.92 -0.59
C ASN A 41 -5.41 -8.52 -1.99
N SER A 42 -4.65 -7.90 -2.87
CA SER A 42 -4.54 -8.31 -4.27
C SER A 42 -3.99 -9.72 -4.47
N SER A 43 -3.29 -10.27 -3.50
CA SER A 43 -2.82 -11.67 -3.49
C SER A 43 -3.94 -12.70 -3.29
N THR A 44 -5.03 -12.27 -2.65
CA THR A 44 -6.15 -13.12 -2.23
C THR A 44 -7.29 -13.08 -3.26
N VAL A 45 -7.39 -11.98 -4.03
CA VAL A 45 -8.40 -11.79 -5.07
C VAL A 45 -8.43 -12.93 -6.13
N PRO A 46 -7.32 -13.45 -6.69
CA PRO A 46 -7.36 -14.57 -7.64
C PRO A 46 -7.97 -15.84 -7.04
N ILE A 47 -7.66 -16.10 -5.76
CA ILE A 47 -8.18 -17.26 -5.03
C ILE A 47 -9.70 -17.11 -4.87
N ALA A 48 -10.16 -15.94 -4.42
CA ALA A 48 -11.58 -15.65 -4.26
C ALA A 48 -12.34 -15.76 -5.60
N LYS A 49 -11.78 -15.26 -6.70
CA LYS A 49 -12.39 -15.38 -8.05
C LYS A 49 -12.52 -16.83 -8.49
N ARG A 50 -11.50 -17.66 -8.28
CA ARG A 50 -11.57 -19.11 -8.58
C ARG A 50 -12.61 -19.85 -7.73
N MET A 51 -12.93 -19.34 -6.54
CA MET A 51 -14.00 -19.85 -5.68
C MET A 51 -15.41 -19.38 -6.11
N GLY A 52 -15.52 -18.61 -7.19
CA GLY A 52 -16.79 -18.12 -7.74
C GLY A 52 -17.24 -16.77 -7.18
N PHE A 53 -16.44 -16.09 -6.35
CA PHE A 53 -16.77 -14.76 -5.85
C PHE A 53 -16.55 -13.68 -6.91
N THR A 54 -17.38 -12.64 -6.85
CA THR A 54 -17.29 -11.47 -7.73
C THR A 54 -16.58 -10.32 -7.05
N GLU A 55 -15.63 -9.69 -7.74
CA GLU A 55 -15.00 -8.45 -7.30
C GLU A 55 -15.97 -7.28 -7.56
N LEU A 56 -16.51 -6.70 -6.49
CA LEU A 56 -17.48 -5.60 -6.59
C LEU A 56 -16.81 -4.26 -6.94
N VAL A 57 -15.66 -3.98 -6.33
CA VAL A 57 -14.93 -2.72 -6.46
C VAL A 57 -13.43 -2.97 -6.34
N TYR A 58 -12.67 -2.47 -7.31
CA TYR A 58 -11.21 -2.36 -7.19
C TYR A 58 -10.87 -1.00 -6.57
N LEU A 59 -10.46 -0.98 -5.30
CA LEU A 59 -10.27 0.25 -4.52
C LEU A 59 -9.40 1.32 -5.22
N PRO A 60 -8.29 0.97 -5.91
CA PRO A 60 -7.48 1.97 -6.61
C PRO A 60 -8.22 2.73 -7.71
N ASP A 61 -9.26 2.17 -8.31
CA ASP A 61 -10.05 2.86 -9.36
C ASP A 61 -10.96 3.95 -8.77
N LEU A 62 -11.17 3.98 -7.44
CA LEU A 62 -11.91 5.04 -6.76
C LEU A 62 -11.15 6.37 -6.68
N GLY A 63 -9.87 6.40 -7.10
CA GLY A 63 -9.03 7.59 -7.02
C GLY A 63 -8.77 8.08 -5.60
N VAL A 64 -9.08 7.26 -4.58
CA VAL A 64 -8.82 7.60 -3.19
C VAL A 64 -7.34 7.46 -2.95
N GLU A 65 -6.71 8.60 -2.75
CA GLU A 65 -5.33 8.70 -2.38
C GLU A 65 -5.19 8.40 -0.89
N VAL A 66 -4.53 7.29 -0.54
CA VAL A 66 -4.30 6.87 0.85
C VAL A 66 -2.81 6.64 1.06
N GLN A 67 -2.23 7.31 2.05
CA GLN A 67 -0.85 7.02 2.46
C GLN A 67 -0.84 5.76 3.35
N GLY A 68 -0.86 4.58 2.73
CA GLY A 68 -0.93 3.31 3.47
C GLY A 68 0.40 2.84 4.05
N ASN A 69 1.47 2.85 3.25
CA ASN A 69 2.78 2.29 3.61
C ASN A 69 3.88 3.37 3.55
N GLY A 70 4.91 3.24 4.37
CA GLY A 70 6.07 4.13 4.32
C GLY A 70 7.21 3.63 5.21
N MET A 71 8.41 4.17 4.99
CA MET A 71 9.52 3.99 5.93
C MET A 71 9.34 4.94 7.11
N ALA A 72 9.39 4.40 8.33
CA ALA A 72 9.28 5.19 9.54
C ALA A 72 10.40 4.83 10.53
N THR A 73 10.90 5.84 11.23
CA THR A 73 11.82 5.71 12.36
C THR A 73 11.63 6.91 13.30
N THR A 74 12.37 6.96 14.40
CA THR A 74 12.25 8.06 15.38
C THR A 74 12.99 9.31 14.91
N ARG A 75 12.49 10.49 15.30
CA ARG A 75 13.17 11.78 15.06
C ARG A 75 14.57 11.82 15.69
N GLY A 76 14.73 11.19 16.86
CA GLY A 76 16.03 11.06 17.53
C GLY A 76 17.03 10.30 16.68
N TYR A 77 16.63 9.17 16.09
CA TYR A 77 17.50 8.37 15.22
C TYR A 77 17.84 9.09 13.91
N ILE A 78 16.88 9.82 13.32
CA ILE A 78 17.14 10.70 12.17
C ILE A 78 18.23 11.72 12.50
N LYS A 79 18.17 12.33 13.69
CA LYS A 79 19.14 13.34 14.13
C LYS A 79 20.53 12.73 14.41
N SER A 80 20.59 11.58 15.08
CA SER A 80 21.86 10.95 15.48
C SER A 80 22.53 10.15 14.37
N SER A 81 21.77 9.70 13.37
CA SER A 81 22.20 8.69 12.40
C SER A 81 21.67 8.98 10.99
N ARG A 82 21.70 10.27 10.60
CA ARG A 82 21.18 10.75 9.32
C ARG A 82 21.71 9.96 8.13
N ASP A 83 23.01 9.69 8.08
CA ASP A 83 23.63 8.98 6.94
C ASP A 83 23.12 7.54 6.80
N ILE A 84 22.89 6.85 7.92
CA ILE A 84 22.31 5.50 7.92
C ILE A 84 20.88 5.54 7.40
N VAL A 85 20.07 6.51 7.86
CA VAL A 85 18.69 6.68 7.38
C VAL A 85 18.66 6.98 5.88
N LYS A 86 19.54 7.88 5.41
CA LYS A 86 19.67 8.20 3.99
C LYS A 86 20.10 6.98 3.17
N ALA A 87 21.09 6.22 3.64
CA ALA A 87 21.54 5.01 2.96
C ALA A 87 20.44 3.94 2.86
N ALA A 88 19.67 3.74 3.94
CA ALA A 88 18.51 2.85 3.94
C ALA A 88 17.44 3.29 2.92
N LEU A 89 17.15 4.60 2.85
CA LEU A 89 16.23 5.16 1.86
C LEU A 89 16.74 4.97 0.42
N LYS A 90 18.05 5.16 0.18
CA LYS A 90 18.65 4.90 -1.14
C LYS A 90 18.47 3.43 -1.55
N GLY A 91 18.73 2.50 -0.64
CA GLY A 91 18.50 1.07 -0.87
C GLY A 91 17.03 0.74 -1.16
N TYR A 92 16.10 1.39 -0.46
CA TYR A 92 14.67 1.24 -0.72
C TYR A 92 14.28 1.74 -2.13
N VAL A 93 14.75 2.92 -2.54
CA VAL A 93 14.52 3.49 -3.88
C VAL A 93 15.16 2.61 -4.97
N GLU A 94 16.38 2.11 -4.75
CA GLU A 94 17.02 1.17 -5.68
C GLU A 94 16.22 -0.13 -5.80
N GLY A 95 15.71 -0.67 -4.67
CA GLY A 95 14.83 -1.84 -4.66
C GLY A 95 13.56 -1.66 -5.47
N ILE A 96 12.91 -0.48 -5.39
CA ILE A 96 11.75 -0.16 -6.24
C ILE A 96 12.15 -0.23 -7.72
N ASN A 97 13.24 0.42 -8.13
CA ASN A 97 13.69 0.41 -9.51
C ASN A 97 14.08 -1.00 -9.99
N TYR A 98 14.71 -1.80 -9.13
CA TYR A 98 15.02 -3.20 -9.38
C TYR A 98 13.75 -4.00 -9.68
N ILE A 99 12.71 -3.85 -8.85
CA ILE A 99 11.43 -4.56 -9.02
C ILE A 99 10.83 -4.25 -10.38
N PHE A 100 10.76 -2.97 -10.75
CA PHE A 100 10.20 -2.53 -12.03
C PHE A 100 10.89 -3.18 -13.24
N GLN A 101 12.17 -3.53 -13.12
CA GLN A 101 12.97 -4.04 -14.23
C GLN A 101 13.19 -5.55 -14.20
N ASN A 102 13.06 -6.20 -13.04
CA ASN A 102 13.47 -7.60 -12.83
C ASN A 102 12.31 -8.48 -12.38
N LYS A 103 11.29 -8.62 -13.24
CA LYS A 103 10.10 -9.43 -12.96
C LYS A 103 10.40 -10.86 -12.46
N PRO A 104 11.24 -11.70 -13.14
CA PRO A 104 11.44 -13.08 -12.71
C PRO A 104 12.11 -13.19 -11.33
N ALA A 105 13.09 -12.33 -11.05
CA ALA A 105 13.75 -12.31 -9.75
C ALA A 105 12.81 -11.79 -8.66
N THR A 106 12.02 -10.76 -8.96
CA THR A 106 11.00 -10.24 -8.05
C THR A 106 9.95 -11.29 -7.69
N GLN A 107 9.44 -12.04 -8.68
CA GLN A 107 8.45 -13.09 -8.44
C GLN A 107 9.02 -14.22 -7.54
N LYS A 108 10.32 -14.55 -7.64
CA LYS A 108 10.97 -15.47 -6.69
C LYS A 108 10.97 -14.93 -5.25
N VAL A 109 11.22 -13.63 -5.08
CA VAL A 109 11.14 -12.97 -3.77
C VAL A 109 9.71 -12.98 -3.24
N PHE A 110 8.72 -12.66 -4.09
CA PHE A 110 7.31 -12.71 -3.72
C PHE A 110 6.90 -14.11 -3.29
N ALA A 111 7.28 -15.15 -4.04
CA ALA A 111 6.99 -16.54 -3.69
C ALA A 111 7.48 -16.91 -2.27
N ARG A 112 8.71 -16.51 -1.93
CA ARG A 112 9.30 -16.73 -0.60
C ARG A 112 8.50 -16.05 0.51
N TYR A 113 8.18 -14.77 0.37
CA TYR A 113 7.57 -13.99 1.45
C TYR A 113 6.05 -14.16 1.55
N MET A 114 5.38 -14.40 0.42
CA MET A 114 3.95 -14.71 0.37
C MET A 114 3.65 -16.18 0.62
N ARG A 115 4.70 -17.04 0.66
CA ARG A 115 4.59 -18.49 0.89
C ARG A 115 3.65 -19.17 -0.12
N THR A 116 3.77 -18.80 -1.39
CA THR A 116 2.98 -19.36 -2.49
C THR A 116 3.82 -19.52 -3.75
N ASN A 117 3.55 -20.58 -4.52
CA ASN A 117 4.13 -20.79 -5.86
C ASN A 117 3.07 -20.64 -6.97
N ASP A 118 1.89 -20.14 -6.63
CA ASP A 118 0.81 -19.93 -7.59
C ASP A 118 1.18 -18.81 -8.58
N ALA A 119 1.35 -19.18 -9.85
CA ALA A 119 1.82 -18.27 -10.89
C ALA A 119 0.88 -17.08 -11.11
N GLU A 120 -0.43 -17.27 -10.99
CA GLU A 120 -1.41 -16.20 -11.17
C GLU A 120 -1.35 -15.21 -10.01
N VAL A 121 -1.21 -15.71 -8.77
CA VAL A 121 -1.03 -14.86 -7.59
C VAL A 121 0.25 -14.03 -7.69
N LEU A 122 1.35 -14.64 -8.12
CA LEU A 122 2.64 -13.96 -8.28
C LEU A 122 2.62 -12.94 -9.42
N GLU A 123 1.93 -13.24 -10.53
CA GLU A 123 1.73 -12.31 -11.62
C GLU A 123 0.89 -11.10 -11.19
N GLN A 124 -0.28 -11.35 -10.62
CA GLN A 124 -1.18 -10.28 -10.19
C GLN A 124 -0.52 -9.39 -9.14
N SER A 125 0.19 -9.97 -8.18
CA SER A 125 0.90 -9.20 -7.15
C SER A 125 2.00 -8.30 -7.74
N TYR A 126 2.71 -8.79 -8.76
CA TYR A 126 3.69 -8.00 -9.49
C TYR A 126 3.03 -6.83 -10.23
N GLN A 127 1.96 -7.09 -10.99
CA GLN A 127 1.23 -6.04 -11.72
C GLN A 127 0.66 -4.97 -10.77
N VAL A 128 0.10 -5.38 -9.64
CA VAL A 128 -0.41 -4.45 -8.62
C VAL A 128 0.72 -3.60 -8.06
N TYR A 129 1.87 -4.19 -7.75
CA TYR A 129 3.02 -3.43 -7.27
C TYR A 129 3.44 -2.35 -8.28
N LEU A 130 3.52 -2.69 -9.57
CA LEU A 130 3.86 -1.72 -10.63
C LEU A 130 2.82 -0.60 -10.75
N LYS A 131 1.52 -0.91 -10.64
CA LYS A 131 0.42 0.07 -10.74
C LYS A 131 0.38 1.02 -9.53
N THR A 132 0.77 0.54 -8.34
CA THR A 132 0.53 1.26 -7.07
C THR A 132 1.77 1.87 -6.44
N THR A 133 2.97 1.53 -6.91
CA THR A 133 4.22 2.03 -6.34
C THR A 133 4.85 3.11 -7.22
N ALA A 134 5.01 4.31 -6.67
CA ALA A 134 5.75 5.37 -7.35
C ALA A 134 7.27 5.11 -7.33
N ARG A 135 7.95 5.28 -8.47
CA ARG A 135 9.42 5.17 -8.55
C ARG A 135 10.16 6.20 -7.71
N LYS A 136 9.53 7.36 -7.50
CA LYS A 136 9.93 8.34 -6.50
C LYS A 136 8.93 8.23 -5.35
N PRO A 137 9.27 7.57 -4.24
CA PRO A 137 8.31 7.20 -3.19
C PRO A 137 8.03 8.39 -2.25
N TYR A 138 7.60 9.52 -2.81
CA TYR A 138 7.11 10.65 -2.03
C TYR A 138 5.79 10.28 -1.34
N PRO A 139 5.64 10.57 -0.05
CA PRO A 139 4.36 10.37 0.61
C PRO A 139 3.35 11.41 0.12
N THR A 140 2.07 11.05 0.18
CA THR A 140 0.96 11.93 -0.13
C THR A 140 0.43 12.62 1.12
N LEU A 141 0.52 13.97 1.13
CA LEU A 141 -0.07 14.79 2.19
C LEU A 141 -1.60 14.70 2.17
N LYS A 142 -2.22 14.60 0.98
CA LYS A 142 -3.67 14.43 0.83
C LYS A 142 -4.13 13.10 1.42
N GLY A 143 -3.38 12.01 1.18
CA GLY A 143 -3.70 10.72 1.76
C GLY A 143 -3.48 10.66 3.27
N LEU A 144 -2.49 11.39 3.80
CA LEU A 144 -2.34 11.58 5.25
C LEU A 144 -3.49 12.38 5.85
N GLN A 145 -3.92 13.47 5.18
CA GLN A 145 -5.08 14.25 5.62
C GLN A 145 -6.33 13.39 5.67
N PHE A 146 -6.56 12.58 4.63
CA PHE A 146 -7.67 11.64 4.60
C PHE A 146 -7.67 10.69 5.81
N LEU A 147 -6.50 10.18 6.21
CA LEU A 147 -6.38 9.32 7.39
C LEU A 147 -6.63 10.10 8.69
N LEU A 148 -6.15 11.34 8.80
CA LEU A 148 -6.42 12.20 9.96
C LEU A 148 -7.92 12.50 10.10
N ASP A 149 -8.60 12.80 9.01
CA ASP A 149 -10.06 13.05 8.98
C ASP A 149 -10.84 11.79 9.37
N ALA A 150 -10.39 10.61 8.92
CA ALA A 150 -10.98 9.34 9.30
C ALA A 150 -10.79 9.00 10.79
N LEU A 151 -9.70 9.45 11.40
CA LEU A 151 -9.40 9.25 12.82
C LEU A 151 -10.05 10.31 13.72
N ALA A 152 -10.35 11.50 13.21
CA ALA A 152 -10.92 12.62 13.97
C ALA A 152 -12.16 12.30 14.84
N PRO A 153 -13.08 11.40 14.44
CA PRO A 153 -14.22 11.01 15.28
C PRO A 153 -13.83 10.25 16.55
N THR A 154 -12.74 9.47 16.51
CA THR A 154 -12.28 8.63 17.64
C THR A 154 -11.02 9.15 18.31
N MET A 155 -10.30 10.08 17.66
CA MET A 155 -9.07 10.69 18.14
C MET A 155 -9.16 12.22 17.96
N PRO A 156 -9.62 12.97 18.97
CA PRO A 156 -9.80 14.41 18.87
C PRO A 156 -8.55 15.18 18.43
N GLN A 157 -7.36 14.73 18.84
CA GLN A 157 -6.08 15.32 18.44
C GLN A 157 -5.83 15.27 16.92
N ALA A 158 -6.46 14.34 16.19
CA ALA A 158 -6.32 14.26 14.74
C ALA A 158 -6.96 15.45 14.03
N LYS A 159 -7.96 16.12 14.63
CA LYS A 159 -8.63 17.30 14.05
C LYS A 159 -7.70 18.48 13.85
N THR A 160 -6.69 18.61 14.71
CA THR A 160 -5.75 19.74 14.70
C THR A 160 -4.37 19.36 14.18
N ALA A 161 -4.13 18.06 13.97
CA ALA A 161 -2.87 17.57 13.42
C ALA A 161 -2.77 17.93 11.94
N LYS A 162 -1.55 18.17 11.47
CA LYS A 162 -1.25 18.48 10.08
C LYS A 162 -0.41 17.37 9.45
N PRO A 163 -0.67 16.96 8.20
CA PRO A 163 0.11 15.93 7.51
C PRO A 163 1.63 16.11 7.57
N GLU A 164 2.10 17.36 7.46
CA GLU A 164 3.53 17.71 7.45
C GLU A 164 4.24 17.36 8.75
N GLN A 165 3.50 17.21 9.86
CA GLN A 165 4.09 16.83 11.15
C GLN A 165 4.57 15.37 11.17
N PHE A 166 4.08 14.55 10.23
CA PHE A 166 4.31 13.10 10.17
C PHE A 166 5.28 12.68 9.06
N VAL A 167 5.81 13.62 8.28
CA VAL A 167 6.73 13.34 7.18
C VAL A 167 8.01 14.16 7.30
N ASP A 168 9.13 13.55 6.91
CA ASP A 168 10.38 14.26 6.67
C ASP A 168 10.73 14.10 5.17
N LEU A 169 10.41 15.13 4.40
CA LEU A 169 10.65 15.13 2.95
C LEU A 169 12.11 15.47 2.60
N SER A 170 12.91 15.92 3.58
CA SER A 170 14.25 16.45 3.32
C SER A 170 15.15 15.41 2.65
N PHE A 171 15.03 14.13 3.03
CA PHE A 171 15.81 13.05 2.45
C PHE A 171 15.49 12.82 0.98
N LEU A 172 14.21 12.74 0.60
CA LEU A 172 13.81 12.54 -0.80
C LEU A 172 14.17 13.75 -1.66
N GLN A 173 13.99 14.96 -1.14
CA GLN A 173 14.39 16.20 -1.81
C GLN A 173 15.91 16.27 -2.01
N GLU A 174 16.70 15.82 -1.02
CA GLU A 174 18.15 15.74 -1.12
C GLU A 174 18.58 14.73 -2.20
N LEU A 175 17.99 13.53 -2.22
CA LEU A 175 18.26 12.54 -3.29
C LEU A 175 17.87 13.05 -4.69
N GLU A 176 16.83 13.87 -4.79
CA GLU A 176 16.43 14.50 -6.05
C GLU A 176 17.47 15.53 -6.51
N LYS A 177 17.93 16.40 -5.60
CA LYS A 177 18.99 17.39 -5.88
C LYS A 177 20.31 16.72 -6.27
N GLU A 178 20.63 15.58 -5.66
CA GLU A 178 21.82 14.78 -5.99
C GLU A 178 21.69 14.01 -7.32
N GLY A 179 20.52 14.05 -7.96
CA GLY A 179 20.27 13.32 -9.21
C GLY A 179 20.17 11.81 -9.03
N PHE A 180 20.02 11.30 -7.80
CA PHE A 180 20.02 9.87 -7.50
C PHE A 180 18.88 9.12 -8.21
N PHE A 181 17.68 9.71 -8.32
CA PHE A 181 16.58 9.09 -9.07
C PHE A 181 16.92 8.91 -10.56
N ASN A 182 17.66 9.86 -11.16
CA ASN A 182 18.10 9.76 -12.54
C ASN A 182 19.19 8.69 -12.70
N GLU A 183 20.09 8.57 -11.71
CA GLU A 183 21.07 7.48 -11.66
C GLU A 183 20.37 6.12 -11.62
N MET A 184 19.36 5.95 -10.76
CA MET A 184 18.60 4.70 -10.67
C MET A 184 17.83 4.41 -11.95
N ALA A 185 17.21 5.40 -12.58
CA ALA A 185 16.53 5.22 -13.86
C ALA A 185 17.50 4.80 -14.99
N LYS A 186 18.75 5.29 -14.98
CA LYS A 186 19.79 4.85 -15.94
C LYS A 186 20.29 3.44 -15.64
N ARG A 187 20.44 3.09 -14.36
CA ARG A 187 20.90 1.76 -13.91
C ARG A 187 19.84 0.68 -14.17
N TYR A 188 18.56 1.04 -14.06
CA TYR A 188 17.40 0.16 -14.29
C TYR A 188 16.50 0.75 -15.39
N PRO A 189 16.96 0.76 -16.66
CA PRO A 189 16.22 1.39 -17.74
C PRO A 189 14.94 0.62 -18.00
N SER A 190 13.80 1.33 -18.05
CA SER A 190 12.54 0.76 -18.52
C SER A 190 12.73 0.21 -19.93
N LYS A 191 12.28 -1.02 -20.17
CA LYS A 191 12.17 -1.56 -21.53
C LYS A 191 11.07 -0.88 -22.31
#